data_AF-A0A4Y3L1X5-F1
#
_entry.id   AF-A0A4Y3L1X5-F1
#
_cell.length_a   1.000
_cell.length_b   1.000
_cell.length_c   1.000
_cell.angle_alpha   90.00
_cell.angle_beta   90.00
_cell.angle_gamma   90.00
#
_symmetry.space_group_name_H-M   'P 1'
#
loop_
_entity.id
_entity.type
_entity.pdbx_description
1 polymer ?
#
loop_
_entity_poly.entity_id
_entity_poly.type
_entity_poly.pdbx_seq_one_letter_code
_entity_poly.pdbx_strand_id
1 'polypeptide(L)'
;MRSMGDGEDRRQQREVDSDMRLAQLAQALEGAIAGKQDGRTSGTPVEIGDMTIFCAGSFARGEGSPHSDIDLFFAYPDDGAAPDLPRTNELKLFGRLIDVVDELGFPPFSRDAMYLESVRTNSLMPHLGGPKDDDTNFFTLRMLMLLESRCLVGRESYNAIVSQILDWYFYDAPKHEEDFEPWALYNDIIRYWRTMLLNYENANFRKRGAPEGERADEAERQAERRARKFKLSFSRATTCFATIAAIAAAERPATKQSITELVAISPMARLQTVPRSVPATAPIVNLLTHDYEWFLSQTAQSKADLHAAMSDDESRKGLSERARVYGDRLYELLCAIDSNRTSGARGLVRYLVV
;
A
#
# COMPACT_ATOMS: atom_id res chain seq x y z
N MET A 1 16.17 -24.24 18.82
CA MET A 1 14.89 -23.59 19.17
C MET A 1 15.18 -22.18 19.68
N ARG A 2 15.23 -21.18 18.79
CA ARG A 2 15.06 -19.78 19.21
C ARG A 2 13.55 -19.52 19.22
N SER A 3 13.09 -18.93 20.32
CA SER A 3 11.71 -18.60 20.68
C SER A 3 10.87 -18.12 19.49
N MET A 4 9.76 -18.82 19.20
CA MET A 4 8.70 -18.30 18.30
C MET A 4 8.01 -17.06 18.90
N GLY A 5 8.16 -16.79 20.21
CA GLY A 5 7.51 -15.65 20.89
C GLY A 5 8.18 -14.30 20.66
N ASP A 6 9.50 -14.25 20.43
CA ASP A 6 10.24 -12.96 20.32
C ASP A 6 10.00 -12.22 18.99
N GLY A 7 9.45 -12.90 17.98
CA GLY A 7 9.19 -12.35 16.64
C GLY A 7 7.82 -11.70 16.52
N GLU A 8 6.80 -12.38 17.05
CA GLU A 8 5.40 -11.92 17.04
C GLU A 8 5.25 -10.62 17.85
N ASP A 9 5.93 -10.53 19.00
CA ASP A 9 5.99 -9.33 19.85
C ASP A 9 6.53 -8.10 19.10
N ARG A 10 7.53 -8.28 18.22
CA ARG A 10 8.15 -7.15 17.49
C ARG A 10 7.28 -6.63 16.35
N ARG A 11 6.57 -7.51 15.65
CA ARG A 11 5.63 -7.10 14.60
C ARG A 11 4.48 -6.31 15.19
N GLN A 12 3.88 -6.86 16.25
CA GLN A 12 2.80 -6.21 16.98
C GLN A 12 3.27 -4.84 17.51
N GLN A 13 4.46 -4.76 18.10
CA GLN A 13 5.03 -3.49 18.53
C GLN A 13 5.18 -2.49 17.37
N ARG A 14 5.66 -2.94 16.21
CA ARG A 14 5.83 -2.05 15.03
C ARG A 14 4.51 -1.54 14.47
N GLU A 15 3.48 -2.37 14.51
CA GLU A 15 2.12 -1.98 14.15
C GLU A 15 1.60 -0.92 15.13
N VAL A 16 1.74 -1.16 16.44
CA VAL A 16 1.38 -0.19 17.50
C VAL A 16 2.13 1.14 17.33
N ASP A 17 3.43 1.10 17.06
CA ASP A 17 4.24 2.30 16.84
C ASP A 17 3.78 3.07 15.60
N SER A 18 3.43 2.35 14.52
CA SER A 18 2.90 2.95 13.30
C SER A 18 1.54 3.60 13.55
N ASP A 19 0.64 2.92 14.27
CA ASP A 19 -0.68 3.43 14.65
C ASP A 19 -0.56 4.70 15.48
N MET A 20 0.33 4.70 16.47
CA MET A 20 0.58 5.87 17.32
C MET A 20 1.10 7.06 16.50
N ARG A 21 2.07 6.85 15.59
CA ARG A 21 2.59 7.93 14.74
C ARG A 21 1.53 8.46 13.76
N LEU A 22 0.70 7.58 13.20
CA LEU A 22 -0.40 8.01 12.32
C LEU A 22 -1.48 8.77 13.09
N ALA A 23 -1.78 8.41 14.34
CA ALA A 23 -2.71 9.13 15.19
C ALA A 23 -2.19 10.53 15.54
N GLN A 24 -0.90 10.65 15.88
CA GLN A 24 -0.23 11.94 16.10
C GLN A 24 -0.27 12.82 14.84
N LEU A 25 0.03 12.23 13.68
CA LEU A 25 -0.04 12.93 12.40
C LEU A 25 -1.46 13.40 12.10
N ALA A 26 -2.47 12.55 12.23
CA ALA A 26 -3.87 12.92 12.01
C ALA A 26 -4.29 14.10 12.91
N GLN A 27 -3.96 14.04 14.20
CA GLN A 27 -4.25 15.11 15.14
C GLN A 27 -3.54 16.43 14.77
N ALA A 28 -2.26 16.36 14.38
CA ALA A 28 -1.51 17.53 13.95
C ALA A 28 -2.07 18.14 12.66
N LEU A 29 -2.49 17.30 11.71
CA LEU A 29 -3.15 17.74 10.48
C LEU A 29 -4.49 18.43 10.75
N GLU A 30 -5.33 17.87 11.62
CA GLU A 30 -6.58 18.51 12.03
C GLU A 30 -6.34 19.88 12.69
N GLY A 31 -5.31 19.96 13.56
CA GLY A 31 -4.86 21.22 14.16
C GLY A 31 -4.43 22.25 13.11
N ALA A 32 -3.58 21.82 12.17
CA ALA A 32 -3.07 22.65 11.08
C ALA A 32 -4.20 23.14 10.16
N ILE A 33 -5.17 22.29 9.82
CA ILE A 33 -6.36 22.67 9.03
C ILE A 33 -7.20 23.70 9.80
N ALA A 34 -7.41 23.49 11.10
CA ALA A 34 -8.17 24.40 11.95
C ALA A 34 -7.43 25.72 12.28
N GLY A 35 -6.18 25.90 11.84
CA GLY A 35 -5.39 27.11 12.12
C GLY A 35 -4.81 27.17 13.54
N LYS A 36 -4.65 26.02 14.20
CA LYS A 36 -4.03 25.89 15.51
C LYS A 36 -2.56 25.46 15.33
N GLN A 37 -1.62 26.29 15.77
CA GLN A 37 -0.21 25.92 15.97
C GLN A 37 0.12 26.14 17.46
N ASP A 38 0.71 25.15 18.12
CA ASP A 38 1.24 25.26 19.50
C ASP A 38 0.31 25.90 20.55
N GLY A 39 -0.98 25.52 20.53
CA GLY A 39 -1.95 26.02 21.50
C GLY A 39 -2.26 27.53 21.40
N ARG A 40 -1.79 28.20 20.34
CA ARG A 40 -2.15 29.59 20.01
C ARG A 40 -2.82 29.64 18.64
N THR A 41 -4.01 30.21 18.57
CA THR A 41 -4.71 30.49 17.31
C THR A 41 -4.03 31.66 16.60
N SER A 42 -2.97 31.39 15.83
CA SER A 42 -2.25 32.40 15.04
C SER A 42 -2.51 32.28 13.53
N GLY A 43 -2.98 31.12 13.05
CA GLY A 43 -3.25 30.89 11.63
C GLY A 43 -4.74 30.96 11.27
N THR A 44 -5.07 31.53 10.11
CA THR A 44 -6.42 31.42 9.54
C THR A 44 -6.73 29.95 9.21
N PRO A 45 -7.91 29.40 9.55
CA PRO A 45 -8.29 28.06 9.11
C PRO A 45 -8.13 27.89 7.59
N VAL A 46 -7.75 26.69 7.16
CA VAL A 46 -7.71 26.33 5.73
C VAL A 46 -8.94 25.52 5.43
N GLU A 47 -9.78 26.02 4.53
CA GLU A 47 -10.96 25.30 4.08
C GLU A 47 -10.55 24.25 3.04
N ILE A 48 -10.86 22.98 3.35
CA ILE A 48 -10.53 21.82 2.52
C ILE A 48 -11.76 21.14 1.92
N GLY A 49 -12.96 21.66 2.17
CA GLY A 49 -14.23 21.06 1.73
C GLY A 49 -14.34 19.59 2.16
N ASP A 50 -14.83 18.74 1.27
CA ASP A 50 -14.95 17.30 1.50
C ASP A 50 -13.68 16.50 1.16
N MET A 51 -12.51 17.15 1.11
CA MET A 51 -11.23 16.45 0.90
C MET A 51 -11.02 15.37 1.97
N THR A 52 -10.61 14.19 1.53
CA THR A 52 -9.94 13.22 2.40
C THR A 52 -8.43 13.29 2.24
N ILE A 53 -7.73 13.15 3.38
CA ILE A 53 -6.29 12.94 3.43
C ILE A 53 -6.06 11.52 3.93
N PHE A 54 -5.35 10.71 3.17
CA PHE A 54 -4.99 9.36 3.55
C PHE A 54 -3.50 9.11 3.32
N CYS A 55 -2.95 8.15 4.04
CA CYS A 55 -1.60 7.67 3.81
C CYS A 55 -1.61 6.30 3.14
N ALA A 56 -0.52 5.99 2.44
CA ALA A 56 -0.22 4.64 1.97
C ALA A 56 1.22 4.26 2.37
N GLY A 57 1.74 3.16 1.86
CA GLY A 57 3.12 2.78 2.14
C GLY A 57 3.32 2.16 3.53
N SER A 58 4.52 2.31 4.09
CA SER A 58 4.94 1.52 5.25
C SER A 58 4.12 1.77 6.51
N PHE A 59 3.82 3.03 6.84
CA PHE A 59 2.99 3.34 8.01
C PHE A 59 1.56 2.82 7.88
N ALA A 60 0.94 2.95 6.70
CA ALA A 60 -0.41 2.47 6.48
C ALA A 60 -0.54 0.94 6.58
N ARG A 61 0.55 0.21 6.30
CA ARG A 61 0.62 -1.25 6.49
C ARG A 61 0.99 -1.70 7.91
N GLY A 62 1.26 -0.78 8.85
CA GLY A 62 1.76 -1.13 10.19
C GLY A 62 3.25 -1.50 10.21
N GLU A 63 4.01 -1.08 9.20
CA GLU A 63 5.41 -1.43 8.96
C GLU A 63 6.33 -0.21 9.05
N GLY A 64 5.86 0.90 9.57
CA GLY A 64 6.67 2.10 9.74
C GLY A 64 7.89 1.84 10.61
N SER A 65 9.00 2.52 10.34
CA SER A 65 10.12 2.64 11.28
C SER A 65 10.44 4.13 11.46
N PRO A 66 11.31 4.51 12.42
CA PRO A 66 11.79 5.88 12.54
C PRO A 66 12.47 6.42 11.27
N HIS A 67 12.90 5.54 10.35
CA HIS A 67 13.55 5.88 9.09
C HIS A 67 12.61 5.81 7.88
N SER A 68 11.34 5.44 8.09
CA SER A 68 10.33 5.43 7.04
C SER A 68 9.84 6.85 6.74
N ASP A 69 9.66 7.13 5.46
CA ASP A 69 8.90 8.27 4.95
C ASP A 69 7.39 8.04 5.12
N ILE A 70 6.63 9.13 5.02
CA ILE A 70 5.16 9.11 4.99
C ILE A 70 4.68 9.48 3.58
N ASP A 71 3.91 8.58 2.96
CA ASP A 71 3.29 8.80 1.66
C ASP A 71 1.86 9.31 1.88
N LEU A 72 1.60 10.58 1.56
CA LEU A 72 0.28 11.21 1.72
C LEU A 72 -0.40 11.47 0.39
N PHE A 73 -1.72 11.30 0.39
CA PHE A 73 -2.59 11.45 -0.77
C PHE A 73 -3.83 12.26 -0.39
N PHE A 74 -4.30 13.06 -1.37
CA PHE A 74 -5.38 14.01 -1.20
C PHE A 74 -6.43 13.75 -2.26
N ALA A 75 -7.65 13.46 -1.86
CA ALA A 75 -8.72 13.13 -2.80
C ALA A 75 -10.03 13.83 -2.43
N TYR A 76 -10.74 14.30 -3.45
CA TYR A 76 -12.11 14.79 -3.31
C TYR A 76 -13.10 13.72 -3.80
N PRO A 77 -14.20 13.46 -3.06
CA PRO A 77 -15.26 12.57 -3.49
C PRO A 77 -15.98 13.13 -4.74
N ASP A 78 -16.60 12.23 -5.49
CA ASP A 78 -17.42 12.60 -6.64
C ASP A 78 -18.87 12.75 -6.16
N ASP A 79 -19.28 13.99 -5.91
CA ASP A 79 -20.67 14.35 -5.62
C ASP A 79 -21.24 15.32 -6.69
N GLY A 80 -20.48 15.59 -7.75
CA GLY A 80 -20.83 16.58 -8.78
C GLY A 80 -20.78 18.04 -8.32
N ALA A 81 -20.51 18.31 -7.05
CA ALA A 81 -20.35 19.65 -6.46
C ALA A 81 -18.89 19.80 -6.00
N ALA A 82 -17.98 19.88 -6.97
CA ALA A 82 -16.61 20.28 -6.69
C ALA A 82 -16.63 21.52 -5.79
N PRO A 83 -15.98 21.49 -4.61
CA PRO A 83 -15.76 22.71 -3.86
C PRO A 83 -15.02 23.65 -4.81
N ASP A 84 -15.60 24.82 -5.11
CA ASP A 84 -14.93 25.91 -5.81
C ASP A 84 -13.94 26.58 -4.84
N LEU A 85 -13.02 25.77 -4.33
CA LEU A 85 -12.00 26.20 -3.39
C LEU A 85 -10.86 26.82 -4.16
N PRO A 86 -10.40 28.02 -3.76
CA PRO A 86 -9.21 28.61 -4.34
C PRO A 86 -8.02 27.67 -4.19
N ARG A 87 -7.22 27.50 -5.26
CA ARG A 87 -5.95 26.75 -5.24
C ARG A 87 -5.02 27.20 -4.10
N THR A 88 -5.16 28.44 -3.63
CA THR A 88 -4.42 28.96 -2.47
C THR A 88 -4.67 28.18 -1.18
N ASN A 89 -5.83 27.53 -1.01
CA ASN A 89 -6.11 26.70 0.15
C ASN A 89 -5.27 25.42 0.14
N GLU A 90 -5.15 24.76 -1.00
CA GLU A 90 -4.27 23.60 -1.16
C GLU A 90 -2.80 23.97 -0.92
N LEU A 91 -2.35 25.10 -1.46
CA LEU A 91 -0.98 25.58 -1.22
C LEU A 91 -0.72 25.87 0.27
N LYS A 92 -1.69 26.47 0.98
CA LYS A 92 -1.59 26.68 2.43
C LYS A 92 -1.59 25.36 3.20
N LEU A 93 -2.43 24.40 2.80
CA LEU A 93 -2.47 23.06 3.39
C LEU A 93 -1.12 22.37 3.22
N PHE A 94 -0.58 22.36 2.01
CA PHE A 94 0.70 21.71 1.69
C PHE A 94 1.88 22.35 2.42
N GLY A 95 1.90 23.68 2.55
CA GLY A 95 2.89 24.38 3.38
C GLY A 95 2.83 23.93 4.84
N ARG A 96 1.64 23.94 5.45
CA ARG A 96 1.46 23.48 6.84
C ARG A 96 1.76 22.00 7.02
N LEU A 97 1.50 21.20 6.00
CA LEU A 97 1.80 19.77 6.03
C LEU A 97 3.31 19.52 6.08
N ILE A 98 4.10 20.29 5.33
CA ILE A 98 5.56 20.21 5.39
C ILE A 98 6.03 20.53 6.81
N ASP A 99 5.52 21.60 7.41
CA ASP A 99 5.85 21.98 8.80
C ASP A 99 5.48 20.85 9.78
N VAL A 100 4.28 20.29 9.69
CA VAL A 100 3.82 19.17 10.55
C VAL A 100 4.70 17.94 10.40
N VAL A 101 5.09 17.59 9.18
CA VAL A 101 5.95 16.42 8.91
C VAL A 101 7.33 16.62 9.52
N ASP A 102 7.90 17.82 9.40
CA ASP A 102 9.19 18.18 9.99
C ASP A 102 9.12 18.20 11.53
N GLU A 103 8.08 18.82 12.11
CA GLU A 103 7.85 18.88 13.56
C GLU A 103 7.71 17.49 14.19
N LEU A 104 7.05 16.55 13.50
CA LEU A 104 6.88 15.16 13.94
C LEU A 104 8.09 14.26 13.61
N GLY A 105 9.16 14.84 13.05
CA GLY A 105 10.42 14.15 12.76
C GLY A 105 10.27 13.03 11.72
N PHE A 106 9.37 13.18 10.76
CA PHE A 106 9.38 12.31 9.58
C PHE A 106 10.51 12.73 8.62
N PRO A 107 11.06 11.81 7.82
CA PRO A 107 11.91 12.19 6.70
C PRO A 107 11.18 13.17 5.76
N PRO A 108 11.89 14.14 5.15
CA PRO A 108 11.31 15.09 4.21
C PRO A 108 10.64 14.37 3.02
N PHE A 109 9.60 15.00 2.45
CA PHE A 109 8.96 14.48 1.25
C PHE A 109 9.96 14.28 0.11
N SER A 110 9.85 13.14 -0.57
CA SER A 110 10.73 12.85 -1.70
C SER A 110 10.50 13.83 -2.86
N ARG A 111 11.58 14.11 -3.62
CA ARG A 111 11.56 14.97 -4.82
C ARG A 111 10.93 16.36 -4.58
N ASP A 112 11.28 16.96 -3.45
CA ASP A 112 10.89 18.35 -3.12
C ASP A 112 9.36 18.55 -3.14
N ALA A 113 8.64 17.62 -2.51
CA ALA A 113 7.19 17.65 -2.37
C ALA A 113 6.40 17.71 -3.70
N MET A 114 7.00 17.33 -4.83
CA MET A 114 6.36 17.39 -6.16
C MET A 114 5.08 16.55 -6.31
N TYR A 115 4.78 15.70 -5.34
CA TYR A 115 3.62 14.81 -5.34
C TYR A 115 2.51 15.26 -4.39
N LEU A 116 2.64 16.45 -3.78
CA LEU A 116 1.54 17.08 -3.05
C LEU A 116 0.54 17.67 -4.05
N GLU A 117 -0.29 16.80 -4.59
CA GLU A 117 -1.35 17.13 -5.54
C GLU A 117 -2.66 16.50 -5.09
N SER A 118 -3.76 17.21 -5.29
CA SER A 118 -5.10 16.69 -5.03
C SER A 118 -5.69 16.06 -6.29
N VAL A 119 -6.42 14.95 -6.10
CA VAL A 119 -7.08 14.24 -7.19
C VAL A 119 -8.60 14.31 -7.01
N ARG A 120 -9.31 14.49 -8.12
CA ARG A 120 -10.77 14.45 -8.16
C ARG A 120 -11.25 13.09 -8.65
N THR A 121 -12.11 12.43 -7.88
CA THR A 121 -12.53 11.05 -8.16
C THR A 121 -13.44 10.91 -9.38
N ASN A 122 -14.14 11.99 -9.75
CA ASN A 122 -14.88 12.09 -11.02
C ASN A 122 -14.03 11.86 -12.27
N SER A 123 -12.72 12.11 -12.18
CA SER A 123 -11.77 11.90 -13.28
C SER A 123 -11.24 10.46 -13.32
N LEU A 124 -11.28 9.73 -12.20
CA LEU A 124 -10.77 8.36 -12.11
C LEU A 124 -11.69 7.36 -12.81
N MET A 125 -12.99 7.49 -12.60
CA MET A 125 -13.95 6.41 -12.89
C MET A 125 -14.24 6.18 -14.39
N PRO A 126 -14.46 7.21 -15.23
CA PRO A 126 -14.75 7.03 -16.66
C PRO A 126 -13.57 6.48 -17.48
N HIS A 127 -12.39 6.36 -16.89
CA HIS A 127 -11.16 5.97 -17.57
C HIS A 127 -10.62 4.62 -17.10
N LEU A 128 -11.32 3.93 -16.20
CA LEU A 128 -10.92 2.66 -15.61
C LEU A 128 -10.45 1.66 -16.66
N GLY A 129 -9.21 1.18 -16.53
CA GLY A 129 -8.64 0.18 -17.44
C GLY A 129 -8.23 0.71 -18.82
N GLY A 130 -8.47 1.99 -19.11
CA GLY A 130 -8.09 2.65 -20.36
C GLY A 130 -6.75 3.40 -20.28
N PRO A 131 -6.23 3.92 -21.42
CA PRO A 131 -4.93 4.60 -21.47
C PRO A 131 -4.81 5.83 -20.56
N LYS A 132 -5.91 6.54 -20.32
CA LYS A 132 -5.95 7.71 -19.44
C LYS A 132 -5.77 7.35 -17.96
N ASP A 133 -6.10 6.13 -17.55
CA ASP A 133 -5.93 5.62 -16.17
C ASP A 133 -4.43 5.56 -15.78
N ASP A 134 -3.57 5.27 -16.76
CA ASP A 134 -2.11 5.18 -16.56
C ASP A 134 -1.45 6.56 -16.55
N ASP A 135 -1.82 7.45 -17.47
CA ASP A 135 -1.17 8.74 -17.69
C ASP A 135 -1.37 9.72 -16.52
N THR A 136 -2.51 9.62 -15.84
CA THR A 136 -2.93 10.53 -14.76
C THR A 136 -2.65 9.99 -13.36
N ASN A 137 -1.93 8.86 -13.24
CA ASN A 137 -1.62 8.17 -11.98
C ASN A 137 -2.87 7.69 -11.20
N PHE A 138 -4.05 7.72 -11.83
CA PHE A 138 -5.33 7.28 -11.26
C PHE A 138 -5.33 5.80 -10.92
N PHE A 139 -4.74 4.98 -11.79
CA PHE A 139 -4.55 3.57 -11.54
C PHE A 139 -3.80 3.31 -10.23
N THR A 140 -2.66 4.00 -10.02
CA THR A 140 -1.86 3.85 -8.80
C THR A 140 -2.60 4.31 -7.57
N LEU A 141 -3.24 5.49 -7.61
CA LEU A 141 -4.00 6.03 -6.47
C LEU A 141 -5.09 5.06 -6.02
N ARG A 142 -5.86 4.53 -6.97
CA ARG A 142 -6.93 3.55 -6.74
C ARG A 142 -6.40 2.27 -6.10
N MET A 143 -5.28 1.75 -6.59
CA MET A 143 -4.65 0.55 -6.03
C MET A 143 -4.08 0.78 -4.63
N LEU A 144 -3.42 1.92 -4.39
CA LEU A 144 -2.97 2.26 -3.05
C LEU A 144 -4.13 2.37 -2.08
N MET A 145 -5.22 3.01 -2.50
CA MET A 145 -6.42 3.18 -1.67
C MET A 145 -7.03 1.84 -1.25
N LEU A 146 -7.21 0.91 -2.19
CA LEU A 146 -7.80 -0.41 -1.91
C LEU A 146 -6.83 -1.37 -1.20
N LEU A 147 -5.53 -1.29 -1.49
CA LEU A 147 -4.59 -2.33 -1.08
C LEU A 147 -3.84 -2.03 0.21
N GLU A 148 -3.53 -0.77 0.50
CA GLU A 148 -2.62 -0.44 1.59
C GLU A 148 -2.80 0.95 2.19
N SER A 149 -3.98 1.55 2.11
CA SER A 149 -4.20 2.91 2.63
C SER A 149 -4.85 2.96 4.00
N ARG A 150 -4.63 4.09 4.69
CA ARG A 150 -5.33 4.47 5.91
C ARG A 150 -5.68 5.95 5.88
N CYS A 151 -6.97 6.26 6.05
CA CYS A 151 -7.42 7.64 6.15
C CYS A 151 -6.95 8.29 7.45
N LEU A 152 -6.52 9.54 7.34
CA LEU A 152 -6.09 10.41 8.43
C LEU A 152 -7.13 11.49 8.71
N VAL A 153 -7.69 12.11 7.65
CA VAL A 153 -8.69 13.18 7.74
C VAL A 153 -9.81 12.92 6.72
N GLY A 154 -11.06 13.25 7.08
CA GLY A 154 -12.21 13.13 6.17
C GLY A 154 -12.66 11.68 5.96
N ARG A 155 -12.94 10.95 7.06
CA ARG A 155 -13.31 9.52 7.04
C ARG A 155 -14.55 9.24 6.18
N GLU A 156 -15.55 10.10 6.25
CA GLU A 156 -16.80 9.94 5.49
C GLU A 156 -16.52 10.01 3.98
N SER A 157 -15.78 11.04 3.53
CA SER A 157 -15.32 11.17 2.15
C SER A 157 -14.45 10.01 1.71
N TYR A 158 -13.51 9.56 2.54
CA TYR A 158 -12.69 8.37 2.25
C TYR A 158 -13.56 7.14 1.99
N ASN A 159 -14.51 6.86 2.88
CA ASN A 159 -15.41 5.72 2.75
C ASN A 159 -16.31 5.85 1.51
N ALA A 160 -16.79 7.06 1.20
CA ALA A 160 -17.55 7.33 -0.01
C ALA A 160 -16.73 7.03 -1.27
N ILE A 161 -15.47 7.47 -1.32
CA ILE A 161 -14.57 7.20 -2.46
C ILE A 161 -14.29 5.70 -2.62
N VAL A 162 -13.97 4.99 -1.53
CA VAL A 162 -13.79 3.52 -1.57
C VAL A 162 -15.05 2.84 -2.09
N SER A 163 -16.22 3.26 -1.59
CA SER A 163 -17.51 2.77 -2.03
C SER A 163 -17.71 2.98 -3.53
N GLN A 164 -17.47 4.19 -4.04
CA GLN A 164 -17.59 4.53 -5.46
C GLN A 164 -16.63 3.71 -6.34
N ILE A 165 -15.37 3.53 -5.91
CA ILE A 165 -14.40 2.69 -6.63
C ILE A 165 -14.92 1.24 -6.72
N LEU A 166 -15.44 0.70 -5.63
CA LEU A 166 -15.94 -0.67 -5.59
C LEU A 166 -17.22 -0.85 -6.43
N ASP A 167 -18.06 0.18 -6.58
CA ASP A 167 -19.25 0.09 -7.45
C ASP A 167 -18.89 -0.29 -8.90
N TRP A 168 -17.73 0.13 -9.39
CA TRP A 168 -17.26 -0.26 -10.73
C TRP A 168 -16.88 -1.73 -10.82
N TYR A 169 -16.17 -2.24 -9.82
CA TYR A 169 -15.77 -3.65 -9.81
C TYR A 169 -16.95 -4.59 -9.59
N PHE A 170 -18.03 -4.10 -8.96
CA PHE A 170 -19.25 -4.83 -8.66
C PHE A 170 -20.41 -4.49 -9.60
N TYR A 171 -20.15 -3.77 -10.69
CA TYR A 171 -21.18 -3.34 -11.65
C TYR A 171 -22.05 -4.49 -12.16
N ASP A 172 -21.44 -5.65 -12.43
CA ASP A 172 -22.13 -6.85 -12.91
C ASP A 172 -22.60 -7.80 -11.79
N ALA A 173 -22.35 -7.49 -10.51
CA ALA A 173 -22.73 -8.36 -9.39
C ALA A 173 -24.23 -8.70 -9.34
N PRO A 174 -25.18 -7.76 -9.59
CA PRO A 174 -26.61 -8.09 -9.64
C PRO A 174 -27.00 -9.09 -10.74
N LYS A 175 -26.14 -9.35 -11.74
CA LYS A 175 -26.37 -10.35 -12.78
C LYS A 175 -25.85 -11.75 -12.40
N HIS A 176 -25.14 -11.86 -11.27
CA HIS A 176 -24.39 -13.03 -10.83
C HIS A 176 -24.60 -13.29 -9.33
N GLU A 177 -25.84 -13.17 -8.84
CA GLU A 177 -26.15 -13.17 -7.40
C GLU A 177 -25.72 -14.46 -6.67
N GLU A 178 -25.54 -15.59 -7.36
CA GLU A 178 -25.16 -16.86 -6.74
C GLU A 178 -23.67 -17.18 -6.85
N ASP A 179 -22.95 -16.59 -7.82
CA ASP A 179 -21.59 -17.00 -8.19
C ASP A 179 -20.63 -15.84 -8.50
N PHE A 180 -21.01 -14.60 -8.18
CA PHE A 180 -20.19 -13.42 -8.48
C PHE A 180 -18.78 -13.51 -7.89
N GLU A 181 -17.80 -13.18 -8.73
CA GLU A 181 -16.39 -13.04 -8.39
C GLU A 181 -15.88 -11.75 -9.06
N PRO A 182 -15.12 -10.90 -8.34
CA PRO A 182 -14.68 -9.60 -8.83
C PRO A 182 -13.46 -9.74 -9.74
N TRP A 183 -13.62 -10.45 -10.87
CA TRP A 183 -12.55 -10.73 -11.84
C TRP A 183 -11.82 -9.49 -12.34
N ALA A 184 -12.55 -8.39 -12.54
CA ALA A 184 -11.97 -7.11 -12.92
C ALA A 184 -11.02 -6.55 -11.83
N LEU A 185 -11.34 -6.74 -10.55
CA LEU A 185 -10.47 -6.34 -9.44
C LEU A 185 -9.22 -7.20 -9.38
N TYR A 186 -9.33 -8.54 -9.53
CA TYR A 186 -8.16 -9.41 -9.59
C TYR A 186 -7.20 -8.99 -10.72
N ASN A 187 -7.73 -8.65 -11.89
CA ASN A 187 -6.93 -8.18 -13.03
C ASN A 187 -6.19 -6.89 -12.71
N ASP A 188 -6.86 -5.91 -12.10
CA ASP A 188 -6.21 -4.65 -11.74
C ASP A 188 -5.14 -4.83 -10.66
N ILE A 189 -5.34 -5.73 -9.69
CA ILE A 189 -4.31 -6.04 -8.68
C ILE A 189 -3.09 -6.70 -9.35
N ILE A 190 -3.31 -7.64 -10.28
CA ILE A 190 -2.20 -8.27 -11.03
C ILE A 190 -1.51 -7.27 -11.97
N ARG A 191 -2.28 -6.40 -12.63
CA ARG A 191 -1.73 -5.28 -13.41
C ARG A 191 -0.87 -4.41 -12.53
N TYR A 192 -1.32 -4.09 -11.31
CA TYR A 192 -0.60 -3.24 -10.37
C TYR A 192 0.72 -3.86 -9.93
N TRP A 193 0.69 -5.16 -9.61
CA TRP A 193 1.89 -5.94 -9.34
C TRP A 193 2.89 -5.86 -10.51
N ARG A 194 2.43 -6.12 -11.74
CA ARG A 194 3.28 -6.04 -12.95
C ARG A 194 3.81 -4.63 -13.19
N THR A 195 3.01 -3.59 -12.96
CA THR A 195 3.44 -2.19 -13.02
C THR A 195 4.54 -1.88 -12.01
N MET A 196 4.47 -2.39 -10.77
CA MET A 196 5.54 -2.21 -9.79
C MET A 196 6.84 -2.90 -10.22
N LEU A 197 6.75 -4.11 -10.80
CA LEU A 197 7.91 -4.80 -11.36
C LEU A 197 8.57 -3.98 -12.49
N LEU A 198 7.77 -3.45 -13.41
CA LEU A 198 8.26 -2.62 -14.52
C LEU A 198 8.81 -1.27 -14.04
N ASN A 199 8.19 -0.65 -13.03
CA ASN A 199 8.68 0.59 -12.42
C ASN A 199 10.04 0.38 -11.76
N TYR A 200 10.25 -0.77 -11.12
CA TYR A 200 11.56 -1.16 -10.60
C TYR A 200 12.61 -1.26 -11.72
N GLU A 201 12.29 -1.87 -12.86
CA GLU A 201 13.23 -1.96 -13.99
C GLU A 201 13.47 -0.60 -14.67
N ASN A 202 12.43 0.22 -14.87
CA ASN A 202 12.55 1.57 -15.41
C ASN A 202 13.48 2.45 -14.55
N ALA A 203 13.34 2.38 -13.22
CA ALA A 203 14.24 3.07 -12.32
C ALA A 203 15.70 2.62 -12.46
N ASN A 204 15.93 1.33 -12.77
CA ASN A 204 17.28 0.81 -13.04
C ASN A 204 17.82 1.30 -14.39
N PHE A 205 17.00 1.35 -15.44
CA PHE A 205 17.40 1.85 -16.76
C PHE A 205 17.79 3.32 -16.73
N ARG A 206 16.96 4.18 -16.11
CA ARG A 206 17.23 5.62 -15.99
C ARG A 206 18.56 5.91 -15.29
N LYS A 207 18.87 5.17 -14.22
CA LYS A 207 20.13 5.33 -13.48
C LYS A 207 21.36 4.88 -14.26
N ARG A 208 21.23 3.88 -15.16
CA ARG A 208 22.33 3.47 -16.06
C ARG A 208 22.62 4.51 -17.14
N GLY A 209 21.58 5.21 -17.60
CA GLY A 209 21.67 6.26 -18.61
C GLY A 209 22.11 7.64 -18.10
N ALA A 210 22.29 7.82 -16.78
CA ALA A 210 22.66 9.10 -16.20
C ALA A 210 24.05 9.58 -16.70
N PRO A 211 24.27 10.90 -16.86
CA PRO A 211 25.57 11.48 -17.20
C PRO A 211 26.65 11.07 -16.20
N GLU A 212 27.90 10.97 -16.66
CA GLU A 212 29.02 10.43 -15.87
C GLU A 212 29.27 11.19 -14.55
N GLY A 213 28.99 12.49 -14.51
CA GLY A 213 29.11 13.34 -13.31
C GLY A 213 27.97 13.24 -12.29
N GLU A 214 26.85 12.58 -12.62
CA GLU A 214 25.68 12.39 -11.74
C GLU A 214 25.53 10.94 -11.28
N ARG A 215 26.44 10.05 -11.69
CA ARG A 215 26.41 8.64 -11.30
C ARG A 215 26.92 8.50 -9.86
N ALA A 216 26.03 8.10 -8.97
CA ALA A 216 26.42 7.50 -7.70
C ALA A 216 27.36 6.30 -7.96
N ASP A 217 28.21 5.98 -6.98
CA ASP A 217 29.13 4.84 -7.00
C ASP A 217 28.38 3.58 -7.46
N GLU A 218 29.01 2.77 -8.32
CA GLU A 218 28.43 1.50 -8.79
C GLU A 218 28.04 0.59 -7.62
N ALA A 219 28.84 0.53 -6.56
CA ALA A 219 28.52 -0.24 -5.36
C ALA A 219 27.25 0.26 -4.67
N GLU A 220 27.11 1.57 -4.49
CA GLU A 220 25.94 2.20 -3.88
C GLU A 220 24.68 1.96 -4.72
N ARG A 221 24.77 2.13 -6.04
CA ARG A 221 23.65 1.86 -6.97
C ARG A 221 23.21 0.40 -6.92
N GLN A 222 24.17 -0.53 -6.85
CA GLN A 222 23.86 -1.95 -6.72
C GLN A 222 23.18 -2.26 -5.38
N ALA A 223 23.69 -1.72 -4.28
CA ALA A 223 23.10 -1.89 -2.96
C ALA A 223 21.66 -1.36 -2.91
N GLU A 224 21.43 -0.15 -3.44
CA GLU A 224 20.10 0.45 -3.51
C GLU A 224 19.14 -0.38 -4.37
N ARG A 225 19.60 -0.85 -5.54
CA ARG A 225 18.80 -1.73 -6.40
C ARG A 225 18.41 -3.01 -5.68
N ARG A 226 19.35 -3.64 -4.96
CA ARG A 226 19.11 -4.86 -4.17
C ARG A 226 18.12 -4.60 -3.04
N ALA A 227 18.26 -3.50 -2.30
CA ALA A 227 17.33 -3.09 -1.26
C ALA A 227 15.90 -2.87 -1.80
N ARG A 228 15.76 -2.21 -2.95
CA ARG A 228 14.47 -2.03 -3.63
C ARG A 228 13.85 -3.35 -4.04
N LYS A 229 14.64 -4.26 -4.64
CA LYS A 229 14.18 -5.62 -5.00
C LYS A 229 13.71 -6.38 -3.77
N PHE A 230 14.46 -6.30 -2.66
CA PHE A 230 14.11 -6.96 -1.42
C PHE A 230 12.75 -6.48 -0.88
N LYS A 231 12.52 -5.17 -0.82
CA LYS A 231 11.20 -4.59 -0.45
C LYS A 231 10.09 -4.99 -1.43
N LEU A 232 10.39 -5.06 -2.73
CA LEU A 232 9.45 -5.48 -3.77
C LEU A 232 9.01 -6.94 -3.59
N SER A 233 9.95 -7.84 -3.26
CA SER A 233 9.67 -9.27 -3.07
C SER A 233 8.87 -9.59 -1.81
N PHE A 234 8.94 -8.74 -0.78
CA PHE A 234 8.14 -8.88 0.44
C PHE A 234 6.95 -7.92 0.40
N SER A 235 7.11 -6.66 0.81
CA SER A 235 5.97 -5.79 1.09
C SER A 235 5.04 -5.58 -0.10
N ARG A 236 5.58 -5.33 -1.29
CA ARG A 236 4.74 -5.11 -2.49
C ARG A 236 4.04 -6.38 -2.97
N ALA A 237 4.71 -7.53 -2.85
CA ALA A 237 4.10 -8.83 -3.15
C ALA A 237 2.98 -9.12 -2.15
N THR A 238 3.22 -8.95 -0.84
CA THR A 238 2.22 -9.15 0.22
C THR A 238 1.01 -8.23 0.02
N THR A 239 1.20 -6.93 -0.26
CA THR A 239 0.12 -5.99 -0.57
C THR A 239 -0.85 -6.53 -1.62
N CYS A 240 -0.32 -7.07 -2.72
CA CYS A 240 -1.15 -7.60 -3.81
C CYS A 240 -1.72 -8.98 -3.48
N PHE A 241 -0.85 -9.94 -3.17
CA PHE A 241 -1.23 -11.35 -3.09
C PHE A 241 -1.95 -11.73 -1.80
N ALA A 242 -1.73 -11.03 -0.68
CA ALA A 242 -2.54 -11.22 0.51
C ALA A 242 -3.99 -10.77 0.26
N THR A 243 -4.19 -9.68 -0.49
CA THR A 243 -5.52 -9.23 -0.89
C THR A 243 -6.19 -10.24 -1.82
N ILE A 244 -5.49 -10.69 -2.86
CA ILE A 244 -6.01 -11.75 -3.76
C ILE A 244 -6.39 -13.00 -2.95
N ALA A 245 -5.52 -13.45 -2.06
CA ALA A 245 -5.75 -14.64 -1.24
C ALA A 245 -6.98 -14.46 -0.33
N ALA A 246 -7.12 -13.31 0.33
CA ALA A 246 -8.25 -13.03 1.21
C ALA A 246 -9.58 -12.96 0.47
N ILE A 247 -9.62 -12.32 -0.70
CA ILE A 247 -10.83 -12.29 -1.54
C ILE A 247 -11.16 -13.70 -2.03
N ALA A 248 -10.16 -14.43 -2.53
CA ALA A 248 -10.39 -15.74 -3.14
C ALA A 248 -10.75 -16.84 -2.13
N ALA A 249 -10.39 -16.66 -0.86
CA ALA A 249 -10.74 -17.55 0.24
C ALA A 249 -12.07 -17.19 0.90
N ALA A 250 -12.60 -15.98 0.69
CA ALA A 250 -13.87 -15.56 1.27
C ALA A 250 -15.06 -16.38 0.74
N GLU A 251 -16.19 -16.29 1.45
CA GLU A 251 -17.44 -16.90 1.02
C GLU A 251 -17.91 -16.32 -0.32
N ARG A 252 -18.62 -17.14 -1.10
CA ARG A 252 -19.23 -16.74 -2.37
C ARG A 252 -20.74 -16.58 -2.23
N PRO A 253 -21.35 -15.65 -2.98
CA PRO A 253 -20.73 -14.68 -3.90
C PRO A 253 -19.89 -13.64 -3.14
N ALA A 254 -18.87 -13.07 -3.80
CA ALA A 254 -18.16 -11.94 -3.22
C ALA A 254 -19.10 -10.75 -3.07
N THR A 255 -18.99 -9.98 -1.98
CA THR A 255 -19.82 -8.80 -1.74
C THR A 255 -18.97 -7.54 -1.64
N LYS A 256 -19.56 -6.39 -1.98
CA LYS A 256 -18.89 -5.09 -1.81
C LYS A 256 -18.48 -4.85 -0.36
N GLN A 257 -19.32 -5.30 0.58
CA GLN A 257 -19.06 -5.20 2.01
C GLN A 257 -17.81 -5.98 2.41
N SER A 258 -17.65 -7.24 1.96
CA SER A 258 -16.48 -8.04 2.32
C SER A 258 -15.18 -7.41 1.81
N ILE A 259 -15.18 -6.81 0.61
CA ILE A 259 -14.01 -6.07 0.11
C ILE A 259 -13.76 -4.79 0.93
N THR A 260 -14.81 -4.06 1.32
CA THR A 260 -14.69 -2.86 2.16
C THR A 260 -14.05 -3.19 3.51
N GLU A 261 -14.42 -4.32 4.12
CA GLU A 261 -13.83 -4.81 5.36
C GLU A 261 -12.34 -5.18 5.17
N LEU A 262 -11.97 -5.77 4.03
CA LEU A 262 -10.56 -6.02 3.70
C LEU A 262 -9.77 -4.72 3.52
N VAL A 263 -10.35 -3.70 2.86
CA VAL A 263 -9.71 -2.38 2.68
C VAL A 263 -9.32 -1.76 4.03
N ALA A 264 -10.13 -1.99 5.07
CA ALA A 264 -9.91 -1.42 6.40
C ALA A 264 -8.74 -2.04 7.19
N ILE A 265 -8.20 -3.18 6.75
CA ILE A 265 -7.13 -3.90 7.45
C ILE A 265 -5.85 -4.01 6.61
N SER A 266 -4.71 -4.16 7.28
CA SER A 266 -3.39 -4.25 6.63
C SER A 266 -3.28 -5.50 5.75
N PRO A 267 -2.41 -5.51 4.72
CA PRO A 267 -2.19 -6.70 3.91
C PRO A 267 -1.83 -7.95 4.72
N MET A 268 -1.03 -7.79 5.79
CA MET A 268 -0.70 -8.92 6.66
C MET A 268 -1.94 -9.43 7.42
N ALA A 269 -2.78 -8.54 7.94
CA ALA A 269 -4.02 -8.92 8.58
C ALA A 269 -4.98 -9.63 7.60
N ARG A 270 -5.03 -9.21 6.33
CA ARG A 270 -5.78 -9.92 5.26
C ARG A 270 -5.27 -11.34 5.08
N LEU A 271 -3.96 -11.55 5.04
CA LEU A 271 -3.37 -12.88 4.93
C LEU A 271 -3.78 -13.80 6.10
N GLN A 272 -3.87 -13.23 7.30
CA GLN A 272 -4.24 -13.95 8.52
C GLN A 272 -5.73 -14.32 8.60
N THR A 273 -6.59 -13.75 7.76
CA THR A 273 -7.99 -14.17 7.69
C THR A 273 -8.17 -15.46 6.89
N VAL A 274 -7.28 -15.73 5.92
CA VAL A 274 -7.38 -16.85 4.97
C VAL A 274 -7.61 -18.22 5.65
N PRO A 275 -6.90 -18.59 6.75
CA PRO A 275 -7.09 -19.88 7.39
C PRO A 275 -8.47 -20.08 8.03
N ARG A 276 -9.22 -19.00 8.29
CA ARG A 276 -10.59 -19.11 8.83
C ARG A 276 -11.52 -19.76 7.81
N SER A 277 -11.35 -19.43 6.54
CA SER A 277 -12.16 -19.96 5.44
C SER A 277 -11.55 -21.21 4.81
N VAL A 278 -10.21 -21.29 4.75
CA VAL A 278 -9.50 -22.45 4.18
C VAL A 278 -8.47 -22.96 5.22
N PRO A 279 -8.89 -23.76 6.22
CA PRO A 279 -8.02 -24.19 7.32
C PRO A 279 -6.72 -24.87 6.92
N ALA A 280 -6.70 -25.57 5.78
CA ALA A 280 -5.50 -26.22 5.24
C ALA A 280 -4.36 -25.24 4.91
N THR A 281 -4.65 -23.94 4.77
CA THR A 281 -3.64 -22.91 4.48
C THR A 281 -2.91 -22.40 5.73
N ALA A 282 -3.37 -22.74 6.95
CA ALA A 282 -2.79 -22.24 8.20
C ALA A 282 -1.26 -22.42 8.30
N PRO A 283 -0.68 -23.59 7.95
CA PRO A 283 0.77 -23.76 8.01
C PRO A 283 1.53 -22.82 7.07
N ILE A 284 1.00 -22.59 5.86
CA ILE A 284 1.61 -21.72 4.86
C ILE A 284 1.54 -20.25 5.32
N VAL A 285 0.38 -19.83 5.84
CA VAL A 285 0.18 -18.47 6.37
C VAL A 285 1.09 -18.20 7.57
N ASN A 286 1.31 -19.18 8.45
CA ASN A 286 2.24 -19.06 9.58
C ASN A 286 3.69 -18.88 9.10
N LEU A 287 4.11 -19.64 8.08
CA LEU A 287 5.45 -19.49 7.49
C LEU A 287 5.63 -18.13 6.80
N LEU A 288 4.63 -17.68 6.05
CA LEU A 288 4.63 -16.35 5.43
C LEU A 288 4.70 -15.24 6.49
N THR A 289 3.92 -15.36 7.57
CA THR A 289 3.96 -14.40 8.68
C THR A 289 5.36 -14.35 9.29
N HIS A 290 5.94 -15.51 9.63
CA HIS A 290 7.28 -15.59 10.20
C HIS A 290 8.37 -15.00 9.30
N ASP A 291 8.32 -15.27 7.99
CA ASP A 291 9.27 -14.67 7.04
C ASP A 291 9.11 -13.16 6.91
N TYR A 292 7.86 -12.67 6.98
CA TYR A 292 7.59 -11.26 6.92
C TYR A 292 8.11 -10.53 8.16
N GLU A 293 7.96 -11.12 9.34
CA GLU A 293 8.52 -10.58 10.58
C GLU A 293 10.04 -10.47 10.52
N TRP A 294 10.70 -11.51 9.98
CA TRP A 294 12.12 -11.44 9.73
C TRP A 294 12.47 -10.33 8.72
N PHE A 295 11.70 -10.17 7.64
CA PHE A 295 11.89 -9.07 6.68
C PHE A 295 11.77 -7.70 7.36
N LEU A 296 10.79 -7.53 8.25
CA LEU A 296 10.62 -6.31 9.03
C LEU A 296 11.86 -6.07 9.91
N SER A 297 12.41 -7.09 10.54
CA SER A 297 13.64 -6.96 11.33
C SER A 297 14.85 -6.56 10.48
N GLN A 298 14.93 -7.00 9.22
CA GLN A 298 16.01 -6.61 8.30
C GLN A 298 15.85 -5.19 7.75
N THR A 299 14.64 -4.63 7.79
CA THR A 299 14.34 -3.30 7.22
C THR A 299 14.10 -2.22 8.28
N ALA A 300 14.16 -2.59 9.57
CA ALA A 300 14.09 -1.67 10.71
C ALA A 300 15.44 -1.00 11.02
N GLN A 301 16.15 -0.55 9.98
CA GLN A 301 17.46 0.09 10.09
C GLN A 301 17.58 1.25 9.10
N SER A 302 18.63 2.05 9.24
CA SER A 302 18.86 3.18 8.34
C SER A 302 19.07 2.71 6.89
N LYS A 303 18.87 3.62 5.92
CA LYS A 303 19.17 3.33 4.50
C LYS A 303 20.63 2.91 4.30
N ALA A 304 21.56 3.53 5.02
CA ALA A 304 22.98 3.23 4.96
C ALA A 304 23.28 1.80 5.45
N ASP A 305 22.72 1.40 6.60
CA ASP A 305 22.95 0.07 7.16
C ASP A 305 22.34 -1.03 6.28
N LEU A 306 21.13 -0.78 5.75
CA LEU A 306 20.50 -1.70 4.80
C LEU A 306 21.35 -1.85 3.53
N HIS A 307 21.93 -0.76 3.02
CA HIS A 307 22.82 -0.81 1.86
C HIS A 307 24.13 -1.56 2.16
N ALA A 308 24.69 -1.39 3.35
CA ALA A 308 25.86 -2.13 3.81
C ALA A 308 25.57 -3.64 3.85
N ALA A 309 24.45 -4.05 4.45
CA ALA A 309 24.02 -5.45 4.47
C ALA A 309 23.79 -6.04 3.07
N MET A 310 23.31 -5.22 2.12
CA MET A 310 23.11 -5.63 0.72
C MET A 310 24.42 -5.72 -0.09
N SER A 311 25.51 -5.17 0.45
CA SER A 311 26.84 -5.19 -0.18
C SER A 311 27.66 -6.40 0.27
N ASP A 312 27.37 -6.96 1.45
CA ASP A 312 27.97 -8.21 1.94
C ASP A 312 27.45 -9.44 1.18
N ASP A 313 28.35 -10.27 0.67
CA ASP A 313 28.02 -11.33 -0.29
C ASP A 313 27.30 -12.53 0.34
N GLU A 314 27.65 -12.92 1.56
CA GLU A 314 27.00 -14.02 2.27
C GLU A 314 25.62 -13.60 2.78
N SER A 315 25.52 -12.42 3.39
CA SER A 315 24.23 -11.83 3.78
C SER A 315 23.30 -11.72 2.57
N ARG A 316 23.79 -11.22 1.43
CA ARG A 316 23.03 -11.07 0.19
C ARG A 316 22.45 -12.39 -0.33
N LYS A 317 23.22 -13.48 -0.33
CA LYS A 317 22.73 -14.79 -0.79
C LYS A 317 21.58 -15.28 0.09
N GLY A 318 21.73 -15.18 1.41
CA GLY A 318 20.67 -15.52 2.37
C GLY A 318 19.42 -14.68 2.18
N LEU A 319 19.56 -13.36 2.01
CA LEU A 319 18.44 -12.44 1.77
C LEU A 319 17.68 -12.77 0.48
N SER A 320 18.42 -13.04 -0.60
CA SER A 320 17.84 -13.33 -1.92
C SER A 320 17.13 -14.67 -1.95
N GLU A 321 17.70 -15.70 -1.32
CA GLU A 321 17.09 -17.02 -1.25
C GLU A 321 15.81 -16.98 -0.42
N ARG A 322 15.81 -16.30 0.72
CA ARG A 322 14.59 -16.17 1.54
C ARG A 322 13.49 -15.38 0.82
N ALA A 323 13.85 -14.35 0.04
CA ALA A 323 12.89 -13.64 -0.81
C ALA A 323 12.27 -14.53 -1.90
N ARG A 324 13.06 -15.44 -2.48
CA ARG A 324 12.59 -16.43 -3.46
C ARG A 324 11.60 -17.40 -2.82
N VAL A 325 11.98 -17.99 -1.68
CA VAL A 325 11.14 -18.90 -0.90
C VAL A 325 9.84 -18.23 -0.46
N TYR A 326 9.88 -16.95 -0.09
CA TYR A 326 8.67 -16.18 0.25
C TYR A 326 7.70 -16.10 -0.93
N GLY A 327 8.20 -15.81 -2.14
CA GLY A 327 7.41 -15.81 -3.37
C GLY A 327 6.81 -17.18 -3.70
N ASP A 328 7.59 -18.25 -3.55
CA ASP A 328 7.11 -19.63 -3.75
C ASP A 328 5.96 -19.96 -2.77
N ARG A 329 6.07 -19.53 -1.51
CA ARG A 329 5.01 -19.73 -0.49
C ARG A 329 3.73 -18.96 -0.80
N LEU A 330 3.83 -17.75 -1.36
CA LEU A 330 2.65 -17.01 -1.84
C LEU A 330 1.96 -17.78 -2.97
N TYR A 331 2.74 -18.36 -3.89
CA TYR A 331 2.19 -19.21 -4.95
C TYR A 331 1.53 -20.50 -4.40
N GLU A 332 2.20 -21.19 -3.47
CA GLU A 332 1.66 -22.37 -2.79
C GLU A 332 0.34 -22.07 -2.08
N LEU A 333 0.25 -20.91 -1.41
CA LEU A 333 -0.98 -20.44 -0.76
C LEU A 333 -2.13 -20.31 -1.77
N LEU A 334 -1.89 -19.66 -2.92
CA LEU A 334 -2.90 -19.49 -3.95
C LEU A 334 -3.34 -20.82 -4.56
N CYS A 335 -2.41 -21.76 -4.78
CA CYS A 335 -2.73 -23.11 -5.24
C CYS A 335 -3.59 -23.88 -4.22
N ALA A 336 -3.28 -23.75 -2.92
CA ALA A 336 -4.05 -24.37 -1.86
C ALA A 336 -5.47 -23.80 -1.77
N ILE A 337 -5.62 -22.48 -1.92
CA ILE A 337 -6.93 -21.83 -2.04
C ILE A 337 -7.66 -22.35 -3.27
N ASP A 338 -7.02 -22.36 -4.44
CA ASP A 338 -7.64 -22.75 -5.71
C ASP A 338 -8.13 -24.21 -5.70
N SER A 339 -7.35 -25.10 -5.09
CA SER A 339 -7.72 -26.51 -4.92
C SER A 339 -8.94 -26.71 -4.01
N ASN A 340 -9.22 -25.76 -3.12
CA ASN A 340 -10.39 -25.78 -2.24
C ASN A 340 -11.64 -25.18 -2.90
N ARG A 341 -11.49 -24.48 -4.04
CA ARG A 341 -12.61 -23.90 -4.79
C ARG A 341 -13.38 -25.05 -5.47
N THR A 342 -14.71 -25.00 -5.40
CA THR A 342 -15.62 -26.02 -5.96
C THR A 342 -15.35 -26.33 -7.43
N SER A 343 -15.45 -27.61 -7.80
CA SER A 343 -15.31 -28.08 -9.18
C SER A 343 -16.34 -27.40 -10.10
N GLY A 344 -15.85 -26.55 -11.02
CA GLY A 344 -16.69 -25.76 -11.94
C GLY A 344 -16.37 -24.26 -11.93
N ALA A 345 -15.78 -23.74 -10.85
CA ALA A 345 -15.25 -22.38 -10.84
C ALA A 345 -14.04 -22.27 -11.79
N ARG A 346 -13.90 -21.13 -12.47
CA ARG A 346 -12.66 -20.80 -13.20
C ARG A 346 -11.51 -20.88 -12.19
N GLY A 347 -10.50 -21.71 -12.48
CA GLY A 347 -9.33 -21.84 -11.61
C GLY A 347 -8.68 -20.48 -11.39
N LEU A 348 -8.60 -20.03 -10.15
CA LEU A 348 -8.02 -18.75 -9.74
C LEU A 348 -6.60 -18.64 -10.28
N VAL A 349 -5.75 -19.63 -10.02
CA VAL A 349 -4.34 -19.59 -10.43
C VAL A 349 -4.24 -19.55 -11.96
N ARG A 350 -5.09 -20.31 -12.65
CA ARG A 350 -5.17 -20.26 -14.12
C ARG A 350 -5.51 -18.85 -14.59
N TYR A 351 -6.49 -18.19 -13.97
CA TYR A 351 -6.93 -16.85 -14.35
C TYR A 351 -5.88 -15.77 -14.12
N LEU A 352 -5.09 -15.87 -13.04
CA LEU A 352 -4.03 -14.89 -12.76
C LEU A 352 -2.86 -14.96 -13.77
N VAL A 353 -2.77 -16.05 -14.55
CA VAL A 353 -1.67 -16.34 -15.48
C VAL A 353 -2.11 -16.24 -16.94
N VAL A 354 -3.25 -16.82 -17.29
CA VAL A 354 -3.80 -16.94 -18.66
C VAL A 354 -4.91 -15.92 -18.86
#